data_AF-A0A822FHU1-F1
#
_entry.id   AF-A0A822FHU1-F1
#
_cell.length_a   1.000
_cell.length_b   1.000
_cell.length_c   1.000
_cell.angle_alpha   90.00
_cell.angle_beta   90.00
_cell.angle_gamma   90.00
#
_symmetry.space_group_name_H-M   'P 1'
#
loop_
_entity.id
_entity.type
_entity.pdbx_description
1 polymer ?
#
loop_
_entity_poly.entity_id
_entity_poly.type
_entity_poly.pdbx_seq_one_letter_code
_entity_poly.pdbx_strand_id
1 'polypeptide(L)'
;KFIADKPESFALRPDGGCQKQCDTRLKCGHRCQFKCHNNDFEHDEIVCHKRCGEKLSCGHPCTKRCHFETPNQHDSCHVLVEKTISECGHQIRVECYKTPTRSDCKQSSLRKLHCNHAVLVPCR
;
A
#
# COMPACT_ATOMS: atom_id res chain seq x y z
N LYS A 1 -14.03 -37.97 -12.21
CA LYS A 1 -15.16 -37.33 -12.93
C LYS A 1 -16.35 -37.45 -11.99
N PHE A 2 -16.75 -36.37 -11.29
CA PHE A 2 -17.89 -36.43 -10.38
C PHE A 2 -19.16 -36.25 -11.21
N ILE A 3 -20.04 -37.25 -11.20
CA ILE A 3 -21.36 -37.20 -11.84
C ILE A 3 -22.34 -37.07 -10.68
N ALA A 4 -23.04 -35.93 -10.61
CA ALA A 4 -24.08 -35.71 -9.62
C ALA A 4 -25.35 -36.41 -10.11
N ASP A 5 -25.75 -37.47 -9.42
CA ASP A 5 -26.93 -38.30 -9.75
C ASP A 5 -28.22 -37.75 -9.13
N LYS A 6 -28.12 -36.82 -8.17
CA LYS A 6 -29.26 -36.34 -7.37
C LYS A 6 -29.32 -34.81 -7.24
N PRO A 7 -30.52 -34.19 -7.30
CA PRO A 7 -30.71 -32.73 -7.28
C PRO A 7 -30.28 -32.08 -5.96
N GLU A 8 -30.38 -32.80 -4.85
CA GLU A 8 -29.86 -32.42 -3.51
C GLU A 8 -28.33 -32.19 -3.50
N SER A 9 -27.59 -32.75 -4.46
CA SER A 9 -26.14 -32.56 -4.59
C SER A 9 -25.75 -31.20 -5.20
N PHE A 10 -26.68 -30.54 -5.90
CA PHE A 10 -26.47 -29.20 -6.48
C PHE A 10 -26.58 -28.10 -5.43
N ALA A 11 -27.44 -28.27 -4.41
CA ALA A 11 -27.63 -27.28 -3.35
C ALA A 11 -26.40 -27.09 -2.44
N LEU A 12 -25.52 -28.09 -2.37
CA LEU A 12 -24.28 -28.05 -1.58
C LEU A 12 -23.14 -27.28 -2.25
N ARG A 13 -23.33 -26.82 -3.51
CA ARG A 13 -22.25 -26.25 -4.33
C ARG A 13 -22.74 -25.00 -5.09
N PRO A 14 -23.01 -23.89 -4.39
CA PRO A 14 -23.52 -22.67 -5.00
C PRO A 14 -22.64 -22.15 -6.15
N ASP A 15 -21.32 -22.37 -6.09
CA ASP A 15 -20.35 -21.97 -7.12
C ASP A 15 -20.16 -22.98 -8.28
N GLY A 16 -21.09 -23.90 -8.51
CA GLY A 16 -21.01 -24.87 -9.62
C GLY A 16 -19.98 -26.00 -9.42
N GLY A 17 -19.42 -26.13 -8.23
CA GLY A 17 -18.71 -27.33 -7.79
C GLY A 17 -17.29 -27.55 -8.34
N CYS A 18 -16.69 -26.57 -9.02
CA CYS A 18 -15.26 -26.64 -9.32
C CYS A 18 -14.44 -26.08 -8.15
N GLN A 19 -13.48 -26.86 -7.63
CA GLN A 19 -12.62 -26.43 -6.50
C GLN A 19 -11.25 -25.91 -6.95
N LYS A 20 -11.01 -25.84 -8.27
CA LYS A 20 -9.77 -25.31 -8.82
C LYS A 20 -9.73 -23.80 -8.65
N GLN A 21 -8.52 -23.24 -8.58
CA GLN A 21 -8.35 -21.79 -8.63
C GLN A 21 -8.77 -21.25 -10.00
N CYS A 22 -9.40 -20.08 -10.02
CA CYS A 22 -9.70 -19.40 -11.27
C CYS A 22 -8.40 -18.92 -11.93
N ASP A 23 -8.26 -19.16 -13.24
CA ASP A 23 -7.08 -18.79 -14.02
C ASP A 23 -7.24 -17.47 -14.80
N THR A 24 -8.40 -16.85 -14.72
CA THR A 24 -8.68 -15.57 -15.40
C THR A 24 -7.84 -14.43 -14.83
N ARG A 25 -7.37 -13.54 -15.71
CA ARG A 25 -6.71 -12.29 -15.33
C ARG A 25 -7.73 -11.16 -15.26
N LEU A 26 -7.71 -10.41 -14.17
CA LEU A 26 -8.52 -9.20 -13.98
C LEU A 26 -8.00 -8.08 -14.89
N LYS A 27 -8.77 -7.00 -15.03
CA LYS A 27 -8.39 -5.80 -15.83
C LYS A 27 -7.03 -5.22 -15.42
N CYS A 28 -6.69 -5.30 -14.13
CA CYS A 28 -5.38 -4.92 -13.59
C CYS A 28 -4.23 -5.91 -13.89
N GLY A 29 -4.47 -6.96 -14.68
CA GLY A 29 -3.48 -7.99 -15.05
C GLY A 29 -3.25 -9.08 -14.00
N HIS A 30 -3.72 -8.91 -12.76
CA HIS A 30 -3.58 -9.91 -11.71
C HIS A 30 -4.51 -11.11 -11.91
N ARG A 31 -4.02 -12.34 -11.63
CA ARG A 31 -4.86 -13.56 -11.59
C ARG A 31 -5.93 -13.44 -10.51
N CYS A 32 -7.16 -13.85 -10.85
CA CYS A 32 -8.31 -13.92 -9.95
C CYS A 32 -7.93 -14.67 -8.66
N GLN A 33 -8.40 -14.15 -7.53
CA GLN A 33 -8.10 -14.68 -6.20
C GLN A 33 -9.09 -15.76 -5.74
N PHE A 34 -10.19 -15.92 -6.46
CA PHE A 34 -11.26 -16.86 -6.12
C PHE A 34 -11.03 -18.23 -6.79
N LYS A 35 -11.76 -19.23 -6.28
CA LYS A 35 -11.93 -20.51 -6.99
C LYS A 35 -12.80 -20.28 -8.22
N CYS A 36 -12.88 -21.27 -9.12
CA CYS A 36 -13.87 -21.23 -10.20
C CYS A 36 -15.25 -20.87 -9.65
N HIS A 37 -15.85 -19.83 -10.21
CA HIS A 37 -17.16 -19.29 -9.86
C HIS A 37 -17.98 -19.07 -11.12
N ASN A 38 -19.30 -19.18 -11.01
CA ASN A 38 -20.26 -18.99 -12.09
C ASN A 38 -21.08 -17.69 -11.96
N ASN A 39 -20.85 -16.91 -10.90
CA ASN A 39 -21.66 -15.74 -10.60
C ASN A 39 -21.22 -14.49 -11.37
N ASP A 40 -19.94 -14.42 -11.75
CA ASP A 40 -19.36 -13.31 -12.52
C ASP A 40 -18.32 -13.86 -13.51
N PHE A 41 -18.73 -14.12 -14.74
CA PHE A 41 -17.83 -14.71 -15.75
C PHE A 41 -16.83 -13.68 -16.30
N GLU A 42 -17.27 -12.43 -16.45
CA GLU A 42 -16.46 -11.34 -17.02
C GLU A 42 -15.50 -10.72 -16.00
N HIS A 43 -15.62 -11.06 -14.71
CA HIS A 43 -14.77 -10.53 -13.63
C HIS A 43 -14.85 -9.00 -13.52
N ASP A 44 -16.03 -8.43 -13.78
CA ASP A 44 -16.28 -6.99 -13.73
C ASP A 44 -16.53 -6.51 -12.28
N GLU A 45 -17.09 -7.38 -11.43
CA GLU A 45 -17.38 -7.07 -10.02
C GLU A 45 -16.24 -7.53 -9.08
N ILE A 46 -15.25 -8.27 -9.60
CA ILE A 46 -14.16 -8.83 -8.80
C ILE A 46 -13.09 -7.78 -8.51
N VAL A 47 -12.99 -7.47 -7.22
CA VAL A 47 -12.01 -6.54 -6.67
C VAL A 47 -10.64 -7.21 -6.44
N CYS A 48 -9.59 -6.65 -7.05
CA CYS A 48 -8.22 -7.12 -6.83
C CYS A 48 -7.62 -6.60 -5.52
N HIS A 49 -7.38 -7.49 -4.56
CA HIS A 49 -6.75 -7.13 -3.27
C HIS A 49 -5.23 -7.37 -3.23
N LYS A 50 -4.60 -7.74 -4.35
CA LYS A 50 -3.14 -7.89 -4.41
C LYS A 50 -2.45 -6.53 -4.24
N ARG A 51 -1.21 -6.56 -3.76
CA ARG A 51 -0.36 -5.34 -3.75
C ARG A 51 -0.09 -4.89 -5.17
N CYS A 52 -0.10 -3.58 -5.38
CA CYS A 52 0.32 -3.00 -6.64
C CYS A 52 1.80 -3.39 -6.89
N GLY A 53 2.08 -3.88 -8.10
CA GLY A 53 3.43 -4.27 -8.51
C GLY A 53 4.24 -3.12 -9.12
N GLU A 54 3.64 -1.94 -9.28
CA GLU A 54 4.30 -0.79 -9.91
C GLU A 54 5.32 -0.11 -8.99
N LYS A 55 6.28 0.54 -9.65
CA LYS A 55 7.31 1.36 -9.02
C LYS A 55 6.95 2.83 -9.22
N LEU A 56 6.95 3.59 -8.14
CA LEU A 56 6.68 5.02 -8.15
C LEU A 56 7.81 5.78 -8.87
N SER A 57 7.56 7.02 -9.28
CA SER A 57 8.56 7.88 -9.93
C SER A 57 9.83 8.10 -9.10
N CYS A 58 9.68 8.14 -7.76
CA CYS A 58 10.80 8.19 -6.81
C CYS A 58 11.61 6.88 -6.70
N GLY A 59 11.19 5.82 -7.40
CA GLY A 59 11.85 4.52 -7.39
C GLY A 59 11.43 3.56 -6.27
N HIS A 60 10.49 3.94 -5.40
CA HIS A 60 9.98 3.03 -4.37
C HIS A 60 8.84 2.15 -4.90
N PRO A 61 8.69 0.91 -4.37
CA PRO A 61 7.54 0.08 -4.71
C PRO A 61 6.24 0.71 -4.19
N CYS A 62 5.17 0.59 -4.96
CA CYS A 62 3.85 1.02 -4.52
C CYS A 62 3.39 0.17 -3.32
N THR A 63 2.95 0.82 -2.25
CA THR A 63 2.46 0.15 -1.03
C THR A 63 0.94 -0.03 -1.02
N LYS A 64 0.24 0.49 -2.04
CA LYS A 64 -1.23 0.42 -2.15
C LYS A 64 -1.67 -0.93 -2.72
N ARG A 65 -2.96 -1.26 -2.50
CA ARG A 65 -3.61 -2.40 -3.16
C ARG A 65 -4.04 -2.03 -4.57
N CYS A 66 -4.04 -3.01 -5.46
CA CYS A 66 -4.35 -2.86 -6.88
C CYS A 66 -5.72 -2.22 -7.13
N HIS A 67 -6.76 -2.59 -6.38
CA HIS A 67 -8.08 -1.96 -6.54
C HIS A 67 -8.11 -0.44 -6.22
N PHE A 68 -7.08 0.11 -5.60
CA PHE A 68 -6.96 1.56 -5.43
C PHE A 68 -6.27 2.25 -6.62
N GLU A 69 -6.19 1.58 -7.78
CA GLU A 69 -5.82 2.11 -9.09
C GLU A 69 -6.71 3.29 -9.47
N THR A 70 -6.33 4.44 -8.93
CA THR A 70 -6.82 5.77 -9.26
C THR A 70 -5.74 6.47 -10.08
N PRO A 71 -6.09 7.41 -10.96
CA PRO A 71 -5.12 8.06 -11.85
C PRO A 71 -3.91 8.67 -11.10
N ASN A 72 -4.10 9.08 -9.84
CA ASN A 72 -3.06 9.70 -9.02
C ASN A 72 -2.53 8.78 -7.90
N GLN A 73 -2.73 7.47 -8.01
CA GLN A 73 -2.32 6.54 -6.97
C GLN A 73 -0.78 6.54 -6.74
N HIS A 74 -0.02 6.88 -7.78
CA HIS A 74 1.44 6.76 -7.85
C HIS A 74 2.19 8.09 -7.68
N ASP A 75 1.48 9.19 -7.43
CA ASP A 75 2.09 10.50 -7.16
C ASP A 75 2.66 10.62 -5.74
N SER A 76 1.98 10.00 -4.75
CA SER A 76 2.35 10.13 -3.33
C SER A 76 3.06 8.88 -2.81
N CYS A 77 4.37 8.97 -2.64
CA CYS A 77 5.17 7.93 -2.01
C CYS A 77 5.18 8.04 -0.48
N HIS A 78 4.46 7.15 0.19
CA HIS A 78 4.36 7.08 1.65
C HIS A 78 5.48 6.28 2.34
N VAL A 79 6.53 5.90 1.60
CA VAL A 79 7.70 5.25 2.20
C VAL A 79 8.44 6.26 3.07
N LEU A 80 8.75 5.87 4.31
CA LEU A 80 9.53 6.69 5.23
C LEU A 80 11.00 6.67 4.84
N VAL A 81 11.53 7.85 4.53
CA VAL A 81 12.92 8.08 4.14
C VAL A 81 13.57 9.09 5.08
N GLU A 82 14.89 9.02 5.20
CA GLU A 82 15.66 10.02 5.93
C GLU A 82 15.86 11.27 5.06
N LYS A 83 15.52 12.44 5.60
CA LYS A 83 15.70 13.73 4.92
C LYS A 83 16.28 14.74 5.89
N THR A 84 17.10 15.64 5.36
CA THR A 84 17.66 16.77 6.11
C THR A 84 16.73 17.98 5.97
N ILE A 85 16.40 18.63 7.07
CA ILE A 85 15.65 19.89 7.08
C ILE A 85 16.61 21.02 6.70
N SER A 86 16.39 21.67 5.55
CA SER A 86 17.29 22.72 5.04
C SER A 86 17.44 23.92 5.99
N GLU A 87 16.42 24.23 6.78
CA GLU A 87 16.40 25.38 7.69
C GLU A 87 17.26 25.20 8.95
N CYS A 88 17.52 23.96 9.38
CA CYS A 88 18.25 23.69 10.62
C CYS A 88 19.33 22.59 10.51
N GLY A 89 19.43 21.90 9.37
CA GLY A 89 20.44 20.86 9.11
C GLY A 89 20.18 19.53 9.81
N HIS A 90 19.07 19.38 10.53
CA HIS A 90 18.74 18.15 11.26
C HIS A 90 18.09 17.10 10.35
N GLN A 91 18.47 15.84 10.57
CA GLN A 91 17.90 14.69 9.86
C GLN A 91 16.63 14.16 10.56
N ILE A 92 15.59 13.89 9.78
CA ILE A 92 14.34 13.29 10.26
C ILE A 92 13.88 12.18 9.32
N ARG A 93 13.04 11.27 9.83
CA ARG A 93 12.35 10.26 9.01
C ARG A 93 10.95 10.78 8.66
N VAL A 94 10.69 10.95 7.37
CA VAL A 94 9.43 11.51 6.85
C VAL A 94 9.04 10.80 5.55
N GLU A 95 7.77 10.88 5.17
CA GLU A 95 7.26 10.31 3.92
C GLU A 95 7.99 10.90 2.70
N CYS A 96 8.35 10.06 1.73
CA CYS A 96 9.16 10.45 0.58
C CYS A 96 8.55 11.59 -0.24
N TYR A 97 7.22 11.66 -0.36
CA TYR A 97 6.56 12.76 -1.07
C TYR A 97 6.57 14.10 -0.30
N LYS A 98 6.81 14.08 1.02
CA LYS A 98 6.78 15.29 1.86
C LYS A 98 8.14 15.99 1.88
N THR A 99 8.10 17.31 1.86
CA THR A 99 9.27 18.16 2.13
C THR A 99 9.26 18.53 3.62
N PRO A 100 10.29 18.15 4.40
CA PRO A 100 10.32 18.44 5.82
C PRO A 100 10.67 19.92 6.07
N THR A 101 10.05 20.49 7.10
CA THR A 101 10.23 21.88 7.52
C THR A 101 10.76 21.95 8.94
N ARG A 102 11.15 23.13 9.40
CA ARG A 102 11.62 23.36 10.79
C ARG A 102 10.61 22.91 11.84
N SER A 103 9.31 23.01 11.55
CA SER A 103 8.23 22.55 12.44
C SER A 103 8.23 21.03 12.66
N ASP A 104 8.80 20.26 11.73
CA ASP A 104 8.92 18.80 11.84
C ASP A 104 10.13 18.40 12.69
N CYS A 105 11.02 19.35 13.02
CA CYS A 105 12.20 19.08 13.82
C CYS A 105 11.83 18.90 15.30
N LYS A 106 12.13 17.72 15.85
CA LYS A 106 11.98 17.43 17.28
C LYS A 106 13.31 17.32 18.02
N GLN A 107 14.42 17.63 17.33
CA GLN A 107 15.75 17.56 17.92
C GLN A 107 15.98 18.72 18.88
N SER A 108 16.77 18.49 19.92
CA SER A 108 17.25 19.51 20.85
C SER A 108 18.76 19.44 20.93
N SER A 109 19.44 20.58 21.03
CA SER A 109 20.89 20.66 21.14
C SER A 109 21.32 21.35 22.42
N LEU A 110 22.46 20.93 22.98
CA LEU A 110 23.05 21.59 24.15
C LEU A 110 23.64 22.93 23.71
N ARG A 111 23.17 24.02 24.32
CA ARG A 111 23.65 25.37 24.05
C ARG A 111 24.16 25.99 25.35
N LYS A 112 25.33 26.62 25.29
CA LYS A 112 25.87 27.41 26.40
C LYS A 112 25.25 28.80 26.40
N LEU A 113 24.67 29.20 27.53
CA LEU A 113 24.14 30.54 27.73
C LEU A 113 25.23 31.51 28.18
N HIS A 114 24.93 32.80 28.21
CA HIS A 114 25.81 33.86 28.71
C HIS A 114 26.20 33.66 30.20
N CYS A 115 25.42 32.88 30.95
CA CYS A 115 25.73 32.46 32.31
C CYS A 115 26.59 31.17 32.39
N ASN A 116 27.19 30.74 31.28
CA ASN A 116 28.02 29.53 31.12
C ASN A 116 27.35 28.17 31.39
N HIS A 117 26.08 28.13 31.75
CA HIS A 117 25.33 26.88 31.88
C HIS A 117 24.98 26.30 30.51
N ALA A 118 25.13 24.98 30.37
CA ALA A 118 24.67 24.23 29.22
C ALA A 118 23.23 23.79 29.45
N VAL A 119 22.33 24.16 28.54
CA VAL A 119 20.91 23.76 28.58
C VAL A 119 20.52 23.11 27.26
N LEU A 120 19.60 22.16 27.33
CA LEU A 120 18.99 21.54 26.16
C LEU A 120 17.98 22.53 25.55
N VAL A 121 18.26 22.98 24.33
CA VAL A 121 17.41 23.91 23.60
C VAL A 121 16.75 23.18 22.43
N PRO A 122 15.40 23.15 22.34
CA PRO A 122 14.73 22.54 21.21
C PRO A 122 15.00 23.32 19.93
N CYS A 123 15.10 22.61 18.80
CA CYS A 123 15.18 23.18 17.46
C CYS A 123 13.80 23.73 17.08
N ARG A 124 13.49 24.94 17.55
CA ARG A 124 12.27 25.69 17.25
C ARG A 124 12.59 26.99 16.56
#